data_AF-A0AAN3NZZ7-F1
#
_entry.id   AF-A0AAN3NZZ7-F1
#
_cell.length_a   1.000
_cell.length_b   1.000
_cell.length_c   1.000
_cell.angle_alpha   90.00
_cell.angle_beta   90.00
_cell.angle_gamma   90.00
#
_symmetry.space_group_name_H-M   'P 1'
#
loop_
_entity.id
_entity.type
_entity.pdbx_description
1 polymer ?
#
loop_
_entity_poly.entity_id
_entity_poly.type
_entity_poly.pdbx_seq_one_letter_code
_entity_poly.pdbx_strand_id
1 'polypeptide(L)'
;MLSINGKSVSIEVNFNGVASFAAAATALQTALTAAVATVVFDTTQNAFVITVAGAKPGSTTITFGSGSAAELLKMTSNTGAVISRGAPVSDVPDTMAAIKAASQQWAGFSTVSEVTDEQHLAFSAWANGQGKRYFYVAWTTSGNARVKGSTEHIAYQIIAVNNYSSVVPVFATDGNRAAAVLGYAACLDFVRPEGRVSFKFREYEGLA
;
A
#
# COMPACT_ATOMS: atom_id res chain seq x y z
N MET A 1 31.47 -6.22 5.12
CA MET A 1 30.47 -6.49 4.07
C MET A 1 29.12 -5.92 4.47
N LEU A 2 28.35 -5.47 3.50
CA LEU A 2 26.96 -5.02 3.65
C LEU A 2 26.15 -5.62 2.50
N SER A 3 25.02 -6.26 2.76
CA SER A 3 24.11 -6.69 1.68
C SER A 3 22.98 -5.69 1.48
N ILE A 4 22.83 -5.21 0.25
CA ILE A 4 21.77 -4.29 -0.20
C ILE A 4 21.01 -4.97 -1.33
N ASN A 5 19.68 -5.08 -1.22
CA ASN A 5 18.81 -5.73 -2.21
C ASN A 5 19.29 -7.15 -2.61
N GLY A 6 19.80 -7.90 -1.63
CA GLY A 6 20.35 -9.24 -1.84
C GLY A 6 21.72 -9.28 -2.52
N LYS A 7 22.29 -8.13 -2.91
CA LYS A 7 23.66 -8.03 -3.43
C LYS A 7 24.62 -7.69 -2.31
N SER A 8 25.54 -8.61 -2.04
CA SER A 8 26.64 -8.40 -1.11
C SER A 8 27.62 -7.39 -1.69
N VAL A 9 27.80 -6.29 -0.97
CA VAL A 9 28.83 -5.29 -1.23
C VAL A 9 29.96 -5.54 -0.21
N SER A 10 31.07 -6.09 -0.71
CA SER A 10 32.32 -6.18 0.04
C SER A 10 33.22 -5.06 -0.45
N ILE A 11 33.56 -4.11 0.41
CA ILE A 11 34.32 -2.95 0.02
C ILE A 11 35.51 -2.80 0.94
N GLU A 12 36.68 -2.63 0.35
CA GLU A 12 37.86 -2.17 1.05
C GLU A 12 37.79 -0.64 1.10
N VAL A 13 37.60 -0.08 2.30
CA VAL A 13 37.46 1.36 2.49
C VAL A 13 38.76 1.89 3.08
N ASN A 14 39.45 2.73 2.32
CA ASN A 14 40.67 3.36 2.79
C ASN A 14 40.34 4.69 3.51
N PHE A 15 40.59 4.72 4.82
CA PHE A 15 40.42 5.92 5.65
C PHE A 15 41.70 6.75 5.80
N ASN A 16 42.78 6.41 5.07
CA ASN A 16 44.01 7.16 5.15
C ASN A 16 43.80 8.61 4.69
N GLY A 17 44.20 9.58 5.54
CA GLY A 17 43.97 11.01 5.30
C GLY A 17 42.55 11.51 5.59
N VAL A 18 41.65 10.68 6.13
CA VAL A 18 40.30 11.12 6.54
C VAL A 18 40.37 11.86 7.87
N ALA A 19 40.10 13.17 7.84
CA ALA A 19 40.23 14.05 9.01
C ALA A 19 38.89 14.36 9.72
N SER A 20 37.76 13.83 9.24
CA SER A 20 36.43 14.09 9.82
C SER A 20 35.44 12.97 9.52
N PHE A 21 34.37 12.86 10.32
CA PHE A 21 33.28 11.92 10.06
C PHE A 21 32.53 12.21 8.75
N ALA A 22 32.44 13.48 8.36
CA ALA A 22 31.90 13.86 7.06
C ALA A 22 32.79 13.35 5.91
N ALA A 23 34.12 13.47 6.04
CA ALA A 23 35.05 12.90 5.07
C ALA A 23 35.00 11.36 5.05
N ALA A 24 34.78 10.72 6.21
CA ALA A 24 34.56 9.28 6.29
C ALA A 24 33.27 8.86 5.57
N ALA A 25 32.20 9.65 5.70
CA ALA A 25 30.94 9.41 4.97
C ALA A 25 31.15 9.55 3.46
N THR A 26 31.95 10.51 2.98
CA THR A 26 32.30 10.65 1.56
C THR A 26 33.12 9.46 1.04
N ALA A 27 34.06 8.94 1.84
CA ALA A 27 34.82 7.74 1.49
C ALA A 27 33.89 6.52 1.38
N LEU A 28 32.97 6.37 2.34
CA LEU A 28 31.95 5.32 2.33
C LEU A 28 30.96 5.48 1.15
N GLN A 29 30.58 6.71 0.80
CA GLN A 29 29.72 7.01 -0.33
C GLN A 29 30.37 6.59 -1.65
N THR A 30 31.66 6.86 -1.82
CA THR A 30 32.44 6.43 -2.99
C THR A 30 32.50 4.91 -3.08
N ALA A 31 32.77 4.26 -1.94
CA ALA A 31 32.85 2.83 -1.80
C ALA A 31 31.51 2.11 -2.12
N LEU A 32 30.38 2.64 -1.64
CA LEU A 32 29.04 2.05 -1.85
C LEU A 32 28.42 2.43 -3.21
N THR A 33 28.92 3.47 -3.87
CA THR A 33 28.36 4.12 -5.07
C THR A 33 26.96 4.73 -4.84
N ALA A 34 26.75 5.96 -5.31
CA ALA A 34 25.47 6.67 -5.16
C ALA A 34 24.28 5.97 -5.84
N ALA A 35 24.55 5.09 -6.82
CA ALA A 35 23.55 4.29 -7.50
C ALA A 35 22.92 3.19 -6.62
N VAL A 36 23.56 2.83 -5.50
CA VAL A 36 23.11 1.75 -4.60
C VAL A 36 22.67 2.30 -3.25
N ALA A 37 23.36 3.31 -2.73
CA ALA A 37 22.98 3.97 -1.48
C ALA A 37 23.58 5.38 -1.37
N THR A 38 22.95 6.24 -0.58
CA THR A 38 23.54 7.49 -0.10
C THR A 38 24.06 7.34 1.32
N VAL A 39 25.21 7.94 1.62
CA VAL A 39 25.86 7.88 2.93
C VAL A 39 26.10 9.30 3.44
N VAL A 40 25.58 9.60 4.62
CA VAL A 40 25.74 10.90 5.30
C VAL A 40 26.11 10.66 6.75
N PHE A 41 26.95 11.52 7.33
CA PHE A 41 27.13 11.59 8.77
C PHE A 41 26.15 12.61 9.36
N ASP A 42 25.18 12.15 10.16
CA ASP A 42 24.24 13.00 10.86
C ASP A 42 24.89 13.50 12.17
N THR A 43 25.15 14.80 12.24
CA THR A 43 25.76 15.46 13.40
C THR A 43 24.83 15.57 14.61
N THR A 44 23.51 15.46 14.41
CA THR A 44 22.52 15.50 15.49
C THR A 44 22.51 14.16 16.24
N GLN A 45 22.52 13.07 15.47
CA GLN A 45 22.50 11.71 16.01
C GLN A 45 23.91 11.14 16.26
N ASN A 46 24.96 11.82 15.79
CA ASN A 46 26.34 11.34 15.75
C ASN A 46 26.45 9.95 15.11
N ALA A 47 25.76 9.76 13.98
CA ALA A 47 25.60 8.46 13.34
C ALA A 47 25.83 8.53 11.82
N PHE A 48 26.37 7.44 11.25
CA PHE A 48 26.37 7.24 9.80
C PHE A 48 24.99 6.75 9.35
N VAL A 49 24.33 7.53 8.50
CA VAL A 49 23.04 7.20 7.91
C VAL A 49 23.27 6.72 6.49
N ILE A 50 22.92 5.45 6.24
CA ILE A 50 22.98 4.83 4.91
C ILE A 50 21.54 4.66 4.41
N THR A 51 21.21 5.35 3.33
CA THR A 51 19.90 5.26 2.69
C THR A 51 20.04 4.48 1.39
N VAL A 52 19.37 3.34 1.26
CA VAL A 52 19.39 2.55 0.02
C VAL A 52 18.70 3.33 -1.09
N ALA A 53 19.35 3.41 -2.26
CA ALA A 53 18.77 3.98 -3.44
C ALA A 53 17.75 2.99 -4.05
N GLY A 54 16.52 3.43 -4.30
CA GLY A 54 15.50 2.61 -4.93
C GLY A 54 14.18 3.34 -5.17
N ALA A 55 13.51 3.03 -6.28
CA ALA A 55 12.24 3.65 -6.65
C ALA A 55 11.04 3.14 -5.82
N LYS A 56 11.19 2.03 -5.08
CA LYS A 56 10.13 1.40 -4.28
C LYS A 56 10.64 1.03 -2.87
N PRO A 57 10.30 1.83 -1.84
CA PRO A 57 10.75 1.61 -0.45
C PRO A 57 10.42 0.21 0.10
N GLY A 58 9.29 -0.37 -0.29
CA GLY A 58 8.81 -1.65 0.25
C GLY A 58 9.61 -2.89 -0.22
N SER A 59 10.35 -2.81 -1.32
CA SER A 59 11.17 -3.92 -1.83
C SER A 59 12.66 -3.78 -1.52
N THR A 60 13.08 -2.61 -1.05
CA THR A 60 14.48 -2.35 -0.72
C THR A 60 14.89 -3.02 0.59
N THR A 61 16.04 -3.66 0.58
CA THR A 61 16.57 -4.39 1.74
C THR A 61 17.99 -3.95 2.04
N ILE A 62 18.31 -3.84 3.32
CA ILE A 62 19.68 -3.65 3.83
C ILE A 62 19.87 -4.58 5.02
N THR A 63 21.09 -5.05 5.22
CA THR A 63 21.50 -5.90 6.34
C THR A 63 22.43 -5.13 7.28
N PHE A 64 22.71 -5.68 8.46
CA PHE A 64 23.80 -5.16 9.28
C PHE A 64 25.14 -5.34 8.57
N GLY A 65 26.05 -4.41 8.81
CA GLY A 65 27.44 -4.58 8.40
C GLY A 65 28.09 -5.76 9.12
N SER A 66 29.04 -6.40 8.46
CA SER A 66 29.87 -7.47 9.03
C SER A 66 31.35 -7.27 8.74
N GLY A 67 32.22 -7.87 9.56
CA GLY A 67 33.68 -7.74 9.46
C GLY A 67 34.26 -6.58 10.27
N SER A 68 35.58 -6.53 10.35
CA SER A 68 36.34 -5.63 11.25
C SER A 68 36.04 -4.14 11.03
N ALA A 69 35.97 -3.70 9.76
CA ALA A 69 35.62 -2.32 9.44
C ALA A 69 34.20 -1.94 9.88
N ALA A 70 33.24 -2.89 9.80
CA ALA A 70 31.87 -2.64 10.22
C ALA A 70 31.74 -2.49 11.74
N GLU A 71 32.54 -3.20 12.53
CA GLU A 71 32.60 -3.03 13.98
C GLU A 71 33.15 -1.66 14.37
N LEU A 72 34.26 -1.24 13.76
CA LEU A 72 34.88 0.06 14.01
C LEU A 72 33.95 1.23 13.64
N LEU A 73 33.17 1.08 12.58
CA LEU A 73 32.19 2.07 12.11
C LEU A 73 30.82 1.96 12.80
N LYS A 74 30.67 1.06 13.78
CA LYS A 74 29.42 0.79 14.52
C LYS A 74 28.22 0.42 13.61
N MET A 75 28.48 -0.37 12.58
CA MET A 75 27.48 -0.80 11.59
C MET A 75 26.88 -2.19 11.91
N THR A 76 27.25 -2.80 13.03
CA THR A 76 26.79 -4.14 13.42
C THR A 76 25.66 -4.06 14.45
N SER A 77 24.84 -5.11 14.56
CA SER A 77 23.81 -5.18 15.61
C SER A 77 24.41 -5.05 17.02
N ASN A 78 25.57 -5.66 17.26
CA ASN A 78 26.26 -5.64 18.55
C ASN A 78 26.81 -4.26 18.92
N THR A 79 27.07 -3.42 17.92
CA THR A 79 27.55 -2.04 18.12
C THR A 79 26.41 -1.01 18.14
N GLY A 80 25.16 -1.48 18.08
CA GLY A 80 23.96 -0.65 18.22
C GLY A 80 23.41 -0.09 16.91
N ALA A 81 23.82 -0.62 15.75
CA ALA A 81 23.22 -0.22 14.48
C ALA A 81 21.72 -0.57 14.46
N VAL A 82 20.92 0.26 13.78
CA VAL A 82 19.47 0.07 13.61
C VAL A 82 19.15 0.02 12.12
N ILE A 83 18.29 -0.92 11.72
CA ILE A 83 17.74 -1.00 10.36
C ILE A 83 16.32 -0.46 10.38
N SER A 84 16.06 0.60 9.61
CA SER A 84 14.71 1.11 9.36
C SER A 84 14.23 0.64 7.98
N ARG A 85 13.18 -0.20 7.93
CA ARG A 85 12.66 -0.77 6.67
C ARG A 85 11.39 -0.10 6.16
N GLY A 86 10.98 1.02 6.74
CA GLY A 86 9.63 1.55 6.56
C GLY A 86 8.56 0.57 7.05
N ALA A 87 7.29 0.95 6.93
CA ALA A 87 6.19 0.02 7.12
C ALA A 87 5.89 -0.69 5.78
N PRO A 88 5.59 -2.01 5.78
CA PRO A 88 5.05 -2.64 4.59
C PRO A 88 3.71 -1.99 4.22
N VAL A 89 3.34 -2.04 2.93
CA VAL A 89 1.98 -1.65 2.51
C VAL A 89 1.00 -2.55 3.26
N SER A 90 0.09 -1.96 4.04
CA SER A 90 -0.96 -2.71 4.74
C SER A 90 -1.82 -3.41 3.71
N ASP A 91 -2.15 -4.67 3.97
CA ASP A 91 -3.12 -5.38 3.14
C ASP A 91 -4.55 -4.90 3.45
N VAL A 92 -5.50 -5.32 2.62
CA VAL A 92 -6.90 -4.95 2.77
C VAL A 92 -7.51 -5.47 4.08
N PRO A 93 -7.35 -6.76 4.46
CA PRO A 93 -7.85 -7.27 5.74
C PRO A 93 -7.41 -6.45 6.96
N ASP A 94 -6.11 -6.14 7.07
CA ASP A 94 -5.55 -5.39 8.19
C ASP A 94 -6.07 -3.95 8.21
N THR A 95 -6.13 -3.32 7.03
CA THR A 95 -6.67 -1.96 6.88
C THR A 95 -8.12 -1.90 7.34
N MET A 96 -8.96 -2.85 6.91
CA MET A 96 -10.37 -2.86 7.27
C MET A 96 -10.60 -3.22 8.74
N ALA A 97 -9.74 -4.05 9.33
CA ALA A 97 -9.75 -4.31 10.77
C ALA A 97 -9.46 -3.03 11.58
N ALA A 98 -8.46 -2.25 11.15
CA ALA A 98 -8.14 -0.96 11.77
C ALA A 98 -9.28 0.06 11.64
N ILE A 99 -9.90 0.18 10.46
CA ILE A 99 -11.07 1.07 10.24
C ILE A 99 -12.22 0.67 11.16
N LYS A 100 -12.55 -0.63 11.24
CA LYS A 100 -13.62 -1.14 12.10
C LYS A 100 -13.35 -0.90 13.59
N ALA A 101 -12.08 -1.01 14.01
CA ALA A 101 -11.67 -0.71 15.38
C ALA A 101 -11.83 0.78 15.72
N ALA A 102 -11.58 1.67 14.75
CA ALA A 102 -11.75 3.11 14.93
C ALA A 102 -13.23 3.53 14.97
N SER A 103 -14.06 3.00 14.06
CA SER A 103 -15.50 3.27 14.04
C SER A 103 -16.27 2.19 13.30
N GLN A 104 -17.48 1.92 13.77
CA GLN A 104 -18.46 1.04 13.12
C GLN A 104 -19.71 1.81 12.63
N GLN A 105 -19.69 3.15 12.69
CA GLN A 105 -20.81 4.01 12.29
C GLN A 105 -20.85 4.26 10.78
N TRP A 106 -20.77 3.18 10.01
CA TRP A 106 -20.86 3.17 8.55
C TRP A 106 -21.44 1.84 8.08
N ALA A 107 -21.83 1.74 6.81
CA ALA A 107 -22.44 0.55 6.23
C ALA A 107 -21.92 0.23 4.83
N GLY A 108 -21.69 1.24 4.00
CA GLY A 108 -21.08 1.09 2.68
C GLY A 108 -19.73 1.78 2.61
N PHE A 109 -18.86 1.28 1.75
CA PHE A 109 -17.59 1.93 1.40
C PHE A 109 -17.22 1.67 -0.06
N SER A 110 -16.31 2.51 -0.57
CA SER A 110 -15.71 2.40 -1.90
C SER A 110 -14.26 2.90 -1.81
N THR A 111 -13.51 2.80 -2.90
CA THR A 111 -12.16 3.35 -3.05
C THR A 111 -12.21 4.69 -3.76
N VAL A 112 -11.29 5.60 -3.38
CA VAL A 112 -11.18 6.94 -4.00
C VAL A 112 -10.62 6.85 -5.43
N SER A 113 -9.70 5.93 -5.67
CA SER A 113 -9.15 5.59 -6.98
C SER A 113 -9.45 4.14 -7.34
N GLU A 114 -9.36 3.78 -8.62
CA GLU A 114 -9.49 2.39 -9.06
C GLU A 114 -8.35 1.59 -8.44
N VAL A 115 -8.68 0.43 -7.89
CA VAL A 115 -7.73 -0.47 -7.24
C VAL A 115 -7.46 -1.68 -8.13
N THR A 116 -6.43 -2.46 -7.81
CA THR A 116 -6.17 -3.67 -8.61
C THR A 116 -7.27 -4.71 -8.43
N ASP A 117 -7.37 -5.66 -9.37
CA ASP A 117 -8.34 -6.75 -9.28
C ASP A 117 -8.16 -7.57 -7.99
N GLU A 118 -6.92 -7.79 -7.55
CA GLU A 118 -6.62 -8.47 -6.29
C GLU A 118 -7.17 -7.69 -5.08
N GLN A 119 -7.05 -6.36 -5.09
CA GLN A 119 -7.59 -5.51 -4.03
C GLN A 119 -9.13 -5.50 -4.05
N HIS A 120 -9.76 -5.44 -5.23
CA HIS A 120 -11.21 -5.57 -5.35
C HIS A 120 -11.71 -6.89 -4.76
N LEU A 121 -11.03 -8.00 -5.06
CA LEU A 121 -11.39 -9.32 -4.50
C LEU A 121 -11.18 -9.37 -3.00
N ALA A 122 -10.10 -8.78 -2.47
CA ALA A 122 -9.86 -8.71 -1.04
C ALA A 122 -10.93 -7.89 -0.30
N PHE A 123 -11.31 -6.72 -0.81
CA PHE A 123 -12.41 -5.92 -0.24
C PHE A 123 -13.75 -6.66 -0.30
N SER A 124 -14.00 -7.35 -1.42
CA SER A 124 -15.21 -8.16 -1.63
C SER A 124 -15.30 -9.32 -0.63
N ALA A 125 -14.22 -10.07 -0.47
CA ALA A 125 -14.11 -11.15 0.50
C ALA A 125 -14.31 -10.64 1.93
N TRP A 126 -13.66 -9.53 2.29
CA TRP A 126 -13.80 -8.92 3.60
C TRP A 126 -15.26 -8.55 3.88
N ALA A 127 -15.92 -7.82 2.98
CA ALA A 127 -17.31 -7.36 3.14
C ALA A 127 -18.30 -8.53 3.24
N ASN A 128 -18.11 -9.56 2.40
CA ASN A 128 -18.93 -10.78 2.43
C ASN A 128 -18.77 -11.54 3.76
N GLY A 129 -17.57 -11.51 4.36
CA GLY A 129 -17.28 -12.11 5.66
C GLY A 129 -17.90 -11.39 6.87
N GLN A 130 -18.50 -10.20 6.71
CA GLN A 130 -19.03 -9.41 7.85
C GLN A 130 -20.51 -9.67 8.18
N GLY A 131 -21.09 -10.78 7.73
CA GLY A 131 -22.49 -11.14 8.06
C GLY A 131 -23.52 -10.11 7.55
N LYS A 132 -23.29 -9.55 6.36
CA LYS A 132 -24.14 -8.53 5.71
C LYS A 132 -24.23 -7.18 6.45
N ARG A 133 -23.37 -6.93 7.45
CA ARG A 133 -23.32 -5.63 8.14
C ARG A 133 -22.74 -4.51 7.28
N TYR A 134 -21.84 -4.86 6.37
CA TYR A 134 -21.15 -3.91 5.49
C TYR A 134 -21.27 -4.37 4.04
N PHE A 135 -21.24 -3.42 3.10
CA PHE A 135 -21.17 -3.69 1.67
C PHE A 135 -20.07 -2.87 1.00
N TYR A 136 -19.47 -3.45 -0.03
CA TYR A 136 -18.45 -2.81 -0.85
C TYR A 136 -19.02 -2.38 -2.19
N VAL A 137 -18.79 -1.14 -2.60
CA VAL A 137 -19.09 -0.67 -3.96
C VAL A 137 -17.81 -0.79 -4.78
N ALA A 138 -17.67 -1.90 -5.51
CA ALA A 138 -16.55 -2.13 -6.40
C ALA A 138 -16.78 -1.36 -7.70
N TRP A 139 -15.84 -0.51 -8.13
CA TRP A 139 -15.96 0.19 -9.41
C TRP A 139 -14.79 -0.12 -10.34
N THR A 140 -15.07 -0.12 -11.65
CA THR A 140 -14.03 -0.30 -12.67
C THR A 140 -14.25 0.55 -13.90
N THR A 141 -13.14 0.98 -14.51
CA THR A 141 -13.11 1.66 -15.82
C THR A 141 -12.98 0.68 -16.99
N SER A 142 -12.78 -0.62 -16.72
CA SER A 142 -12.56 -1.62 -17.76
C SER A 142 -13.76 -1.74 -18.71
N GLY A 143 -13.53 -1.40 -19.98
CA GLY A 143 -14.54 -1.49 -21.04
C GLY A 143 -15.09 -2.92 -21.24
N ASN A 144 -14.32 -3.95 -20.85
CA ASN A 144 -14.76 -5.34 -20.90
C ASN A 144 -16.02 -5.59 -20.06
N ALA A 145 -16.24 -4.83 -18.99
CA ALA A 145 -17.45 -4.92 -18.16
C ALA A 145 -18.74 -4.53 -18.91
N ARG A 146 -18.62 -3.84 -20.06
CA ARG A 146 -19.75 -3.48 -20.94
C ARG A 146 -19.98 -4.48 -22.07
N VAL A 147 -19.04 -5.39 -22.30
CA VAL A 147 -19.10 -6.37 -23.38
C VAL A 147 -19.96 -7.54 -22.92
N LYS A 148 -21.10 -7.75 -23.59
CA LYS A 148 -22.03 -8.84 -23.27
C LYS A 148 -21.31 -10.20 -23.33
N GLY A 149 -21.38 -10.95 -22.24
CA GLY A 149 -20.79 -12.30 -22.14
C GLY A 149 -19.28 -12.32 -21.88
N SER A 150 -18.64 -11.17 -21.69
CA SER A 150 -17.23 -11.12 -21.28
C SER A 150 -17.04 -11.70 -19.89
N THR A 151 -15.93 -12.41 -19.71
CA THR A 151 -15.46 -12.93 -18.41
C THR A 151 -14.23 -12.16 -17.90
N GLU A 152 -13.67 -11.31 -18.75
CA GLU A 152 -12.40 -10.60 -18.54
C GLU A 152 -12.61 -9.24 -17.84
N HIS A 153 -13.31 -9.25 -16.71
CA HIS A 153 -13.53 -8.07 -15.89
C HIS A 153 -13.84 -8.41 -14.42
N ILE A 154 -13.54 -7.48 -13.52
CA ILE A 154 -13.66 -7.70 -12.07
C ILE A 154 -15.07 -8.09 -11.62
N ALA A 155 -16.12 -7.55 -12.23
CA ALA A 155 -17.49 -7.91 -11.88
C ALA A 155 -17.81 -9.40 -12.12
N TYR A 156 -17.20 -10.04 -13.14
CA TYR A 156 -17.36 -11.48 -13.38
C TYR A 156 -16.69 -12.30 -12.29
N GLN A 157 -15.47 -11.90 -11.90
CA GLN A 157 -14.74 -12.54 -10.80
C GLN A 157 -15.51 -12.43 -9.47
N ILE A 158 -16.08 -11.26 -9.16
CA ILE A 158 -16.86 -11.03 -7.93
C ILE A 158 -18.16 -11.84 -7.93
N ILE A 159 -18.93 -11.79 -9.02
CA ILE A 159 -20.29 -12.34 -9.07
C ILE A 159 -20.28 -13.84 -9.43
N ALA A 160 -19.62 -14.22 -10.52
CA ALA A 160 -19.73 -15.56 -11.09
C ALA A 160 -18.70 -16.54 -10.52
N VAL A 161 -17.47 -16.08 -10.28
CA VAL A 161 -16.38 -16.95 -9.80
C VAL A 161 -16.43 -17.11 -8.28
N ASN A 162 -16.49 -15.99 -7.54
CA ASN A 162 -16.40 -16.01 -6.08
C ASN A 162 -17.76 -15.92 -5.38
N ASN A 163 -18.83 -15.53 -6.10
CA ASN A 163 -20.19 -15.41 -5.56
C ASN A 163 -20.28 -14.54 -4.29
N TYR A 164 -19.60 -13.39 -4.29
CA TYR A 164 -19.68 -12.44 -3.18
C TYR A 164 -21.01 -11.67 -3.21
N SER A 165 -21.73 -11.68 -2.08
CA SER A 165 -23.10 -11.16 -1.98
C SER A 165 -23.22 -9.75 -1.38
N SER A 166 -22.20 -9.30 -0.66
CA SER A 166 -22.15 -7.96 -0.04
C SER A 166 -21.41 -6.94 -0.91
N VAL A 167 -21.53 -7.05 -2.24
CA VAL A 167 -20.77 -6.23 -3.18
C VAL A 167 -21.69 -5.68 -4.26
N VAL A 168 -21.49 -4.41 -4.63
CA VAL A 168 -22.19 -3.74 -5.73
C VAL A 168 -21.15 -3.35 -6.79
N PRO A 169 -21.02 -4.13 -7.88
CA PRO A 169 -20.13 -3.76 -8.99
C PRO A 169 -20.70 -2.62 -9.83
N VAL A 170 -19.87 -1.64 -10.16
CA VAL A 170 -20.23 -0.43 -10.88
C VAL A 170 -19.23 -0.21 -12.02
N PHE A 171 -19.73 -0.08 -13.25
CA PHE A 171 -18.91 0.47 -14.33
C PHE A 171 -18.91 2.00 -14.24
N ALA A 172 -17.73 2.61 -14.15
CA ALA A 172 -17.57 4.04 -14.01
C ALA A 172 -16.28 4.55 -14.66
N THR A 173 -16.30 5.80 -15.09
CA THR A 173 -15.15 6.55 -15.60
C THR A 173 -14.31 7.13 -14.46
N ASP A 174 -14.93 7.35 -13.30
CA ASP A 174 -14.30 7.79 -12.05
C ASP A 174 -15.03 7.22 -10.81
N GLY A 175 -14.56 7.60 -9.61
CA GLY A 175 -15.16 7.16 -8.35
C GLY A 175 -16.52 7.80 -8.01
N ASN A 176 -17.00 8.80 -8.75
CA ASN A 176 -18.23 9.53 -8.43
C ASN A 176 -19.48 8.67 -8.53
N ARG A 177 -19.53 7.74 -9.51
CA ARG A 177 -20.65 6.80 -9.61
C ARG A 177 -20.70 5.83 -8.44
N ALA A 178 -19.54 5.40 -7.95
CA ALA A 178 -19.47 4.58 -6.74
C ALA A 178 -19.96 5.37 -5.51
N ALA A 179 -19.58 6.65 -5.40
CA ALA A 179 -20.07 7.53 -4.35
C ALA A 179 -21.59 7.76 -4.44
N ALA A 180 -22.17 7.85 -5.65
CA ALA A 180 -23.61 7.99 -5.84
C ALA A 180 -24.39 6.75 -5.36
N VAL A 181 -23.84 5.53 -5.53
CA VAL A 181 -24.41 4.30 -4.96
C VAL A 181 -24.42 4.37 -3.43
N LEU A 182 -23.32 4.83 -2.82
CA LEU A 182 -23.23 5.02 -1.36
C LEU A 182 -24.24 6.07 -0.87
N GLY A 183 -24.34 7.21 -1.56
CA GLY A 183 -25.28 8.29 -1.23
C GLY A 183 -26.74 7.86 -1.33
N TYR A 184 -27.08 7.07 -2.36
CA TYR A 184 -28.40 6.47 -2.46
C TYR A 184 -28.72 5.56 -1.27
N ALA A 185 -27.80 4.68 -0.88
CA ALA A 185 -28.05 3.79 0.26
C ALA A 185 -28.22 4.58 1.57
N ALA A 186 -27.50 5.70 1.71
CA ALA A 186 -27.56 6.57 2.88
C ALA A 186 -28.85 7.40 2.98
N CYS A 187 -29.54 7.67 1.87
CA CYS A 187 -30.78 8.45 1.86
C CYS A 187 -32.06 7.63 2.03
N LEU A 188 -31.94 6.29 2.15
CA LEU A 188 -33.08 5.43 2.41
C LEU A 188 -33.52 5.52 3.88
N ASP A 189 -34.82 5.65 4.10
CA ASP A 189 -35.42 5.57 5.42
C ASP A 189 -35.82 4.11 5.69
N PHE A 190 -35.02 3.43 6.51
CA PHE A 190 -35.26 2.03 6.84
C PHE A 190 -36.33 1.82 7.92
N VAL A 191 -36.80 2.88 8.57
CA VAL A 191 -37.77 2.82 9.67
C VAL A 191 -39.18 3.16 9.19
N ARG A 192 -39.31 4.01 8.17
CA ARG A 192 -40.59 4.39 7.60
C ARG A 192 -41.18 3.27 6.70
N PRO A 193 -42.49 2.97 6.81
CA PRO A 193 -43.20 2.16 5.82
C PRO A 193 -43.04 2.75 4.41
N GLU A 194 -42.66 1.91 3.43
CA GLU A 194 -42.32 2.35 2.06
C GLU A 194 -41.15 3.36 1.98
N GLY A 195 -40.28 3.44 3.00
CA GLY A 195 -39.10 4.32 3.00
C GLY A 195 -37.93 3.82 2.15
N ARG A 196 -38.07 2.63 1.54
CA ARG A 196 -37.10 2.04 0.61
C ARG A 196 -37.60 2.22 -0.81
N VAL A 197 -36.72 2.62 -1.70
CA VAL A 197 -37.03 2.73 -3.12
C VAL A 197 -35.98 2.01 -3.93
N SER A 198 -36.34 1.34 -5.03
CA SER A 198 -35.38 0.60 -5.86
C SER A 198 -34.31 1.53 -6.46
N PHE A 199 -33.06 1.04 -6.52
CA PHE A 199 -31.96 1.71 -7.23
C PHE A 199 -32.11 1.61 -8.75
N LYS A 200 -32.85 0.60 -9.23
CA LYS A 200 -33.07 0.36 -10.66
C LYS A 200 -33.78 1.57 -11.31
N PHE A 201 -33.39 1.87 -12.56
CA PHE A 201 -33.97 2.93 -13.40
C PHE A 201 -33.74 4.36 -12.89
N ARG A 202 -32.65 4.58 -12.14
CA ARG A 202 -32.24 5.91 -11.69
C ARG A 202 -31.06 6.39 -12.50
N GLU A 203 -31.12 7.65 -12.90
CA GLU A 203 -30.06 8.38 -13.56
C GLU A 203 -29.72 9.60 -12.72
N TYR A 204 -28.43 9.91 -12.64
CA TYR A 204 -27.91 11.07 -11.93
C TYR A 204 -27.16 11.91 -12.96
N GLU A 205 -27.69 13.08 -13.29
CA GLU A 205 -27.01 14.04 -14.15
C GLU A 205 -25.81 14.66 -13.42
N GLY A 206 -24.74 14.98 -14.14
CA GLY A 206 -23.56 15.66 -13.58
C GLY A 206 -22.53 14.75 -12.88
N LEU A 207 -22.74 13.44 -12.86
CA LEU A 207 -21.70 12.47 -12.49
C LEU A 207 -20.89 12.13 -13.75
N ALA A 208 -19.73 12.78 -13.91
CA ALA A 208 -18.77 12.48 -14.99
C ALA A 208 -18.27 11.03 -14.92
#